data_AF-A0A1H0DJX6-F1
#
_entry.id   AF-A0A1H0DJX6-F1
#
_cell.length_a   1.000
_cell.length_b   1.000
_cell.length_c   1.000
_cell.angle_alpha   90.00
_cell.angle_beta   90.00
_cell.angle_gamma   90.00
#
_symmetry.space_group_name_H-M   'P 1'
#
loop_
_entity.id
_entity.type
_entity.pdbx_description
1 polymer ?
#
loop_
_entity_poly.entity_id
_entity_poly.type
_entity_poly.pdbx_seq_one_letter_code
_entity_poly.pdbx_strand_id
1 'polypeptide(L)'
;MKRLVILFLVYTVVFLPVQLAKADVSIKSEDVASIQINRTSGGTRTFNENDGIEEFVIRKVVEWINTSSPVKEATELDNTKTPISLLKIKMKNGNVATVVPAYDCHVQNQTKYCSLADGDVILDQNNQKIRLKSVQLFDWLLTGWKQENTKPPQDTKEMMVHDILMLFLGPEIDKAVSNYYSEYLTYSPLVYPYQIEIVNVERIGGFRTFDFSITLEITPVVGPHISVGKDRLTFEIAPTIIPGQIKLKKFEHLETHELPPHWQHIIKH
;
A
#
# COMPACT_ATOMS: atom_id res chain seq x y z
N MET A 1 -65.79 40.06 -20.26
CA MET A 1 -64.32 39.89 -20.34
C MET A 1 -63.89 38.83 -19.32
N LYS A 2 -63.70 37.57 -19.76
CA LYS A 2 -63.22 36.47 -18.91
C LYS A 2 -61.70 36.35 -19.10
N ARG A 3 -60.92 36.55 -18.04
CA ARG A 3 -59.45 36.37 -18.06
C ARG A 3 -59.15 34.88 -17.91
N LEU A 4 -58.47 34.31 -18.90
CA LEU A 4 -57.92 32.97 -18.89
C LEU A 4 -56.57 33.02 -18.16
N VAL A 5 -56.40 32.25 -17.08
CA VAL A 5 -55.11 32.10 -16.40
C VAL A 5 -54.50 30.78 -16.88
N ILE A 6 -53.38 30.87 -17.60
CA ILE A 6 -52.62 29.71 -18.07
C ILE A 6 -51.58 29.37 -16.99
N LEU A 7 -51.71 28.18 -16.40
CA LEU A 7 -50.75 27.63 -15.44
C LEU A 7 -49.63 26.91 -16.21
N PHE A 8 -48.40 27.41 -16.10
CA PHE A 8 -47.21 26.71 -16.59
C PHE A 8 -46.81 25.62 -15.60
N LEU A 9 -46.94 24.36 -16.02
CA LEU A 9 -46.44 23.19 -15.30
C LEU A 9 -44.94 23.04 -15.59
N VAL A 10 -44.11 23.49 -14.66
CA VAL A 10 -42.65 23.29 -14.70
C VAL A 10 -42.36 21.86 -14.25
N TYR A 11 -42.03 20.98 -15.19
CA TYR A 11 -41.50 19.65 -14.89
C TYR A 11 -40.05 19.79 -14.41
N THR A 12 -39.85 19.79 -13.09
CA THR A 12 -38.53 19.56 -12.51
C THR A 12 -38.16 18.10 -12.71
N VAL A 13 -37.29 17.82 -13.69
CA VAL A 13 -36.66 16.51 -13.85
C VAL A 13 -35.72 16.34 -12.67
N VAL A 14 -36.17 15.57 -11.68
CA VAL A 14 -35.33 15.13 -10.55
C VAL A 14 -34.38 14.08 -11.11
N PHE A 15 -33.15 14.50 -11.43
CA PHE A 15 -32.04 13.58 -11.65
C PHE A 15 -31.71 12.92 -10.30
N LEU A 16 -32.31 11.75 -10.05
CA LEU A 16 -31.85 10.89 -8.98
C LEU A 16 -30.44 10.41 -9.37
N PRO A 17 -29.42 10.55 -8.50
CA PRO A 17 -28.13 9.95 -8.75
C PRO A 17 -28.34 8.45 -8.85
N VAL A 18 -28.03 7.87 -10.01
CA VAL A 18 -27.95 6.43 -10.17
C VAL A 18 -26.87 5.96 -9.21
N GLN A 19 -27.29 5.40 -8.08
CA GLN A 19 -26.39 4.70 -7.18
C GLN A 19 -25.84 3.50 -7.95
N LEU A 20 -24.62 3.62 -8.47
CA LEU A 20 -23.84 2.46 -8.86
C LEU A 20 -23.65 1.62 -7.60
N ALA A 21 -24.41 0.52 -7.50
CA ALA A 21 -24.20 -0.48 -6.49
C ALA A 21 -22.76 -0.99 -6.63
N LYS A 22 -21.90 -0.62 -5.68
CA LYS A 22 -20.60 -1.27 -5.51
C LYS A 22 -20.86 -2.72 -5.12
N ALA A 23 -20.13 -3.65 -5.73
CA ALA A 23 -20.16 -5.04 -5.28
C ALA A 23 -19.67 -5.08 -3.82
N ASP A 24 -20.33 -5.89 -2.97
CA ASP A 24 -19.93 -6.14 -1.58
C ASP A 24 -18.71 -7.09 -1.50
N VAL A 25 -17.82 -6.99 -2.48
CA VAL A 25 -16.58 -7.75 -2.55
C VAL A 25 -15.50 -6.83 -2.00
N SER A 26 -15.14 -7.04 -0.75
CA SER A 26 -14.04 -6.33 -0.12
C SER A 26 -12.96 -7.34 0.25
N ILE A 27 -11.92 -7.41 -0.57
CA ILE A 27 -10.69 -8.12 -0.21
C ILE A 27 -9.76 -7.09 0.43
N LYS A 28 -9.31 -7.34 1.65
CA LYS A 28 -8.30 -6.49 2.30
C LYS A 28 -6.91 -6.95 1.91
N SER A 29 -6.04 -6.04 1.50
CA SER A 29 -4.67 -6.36 1.08
C SER A 29 -3.88 -7.03 2.20
N GLU A 30 -4.07 -6.57 3.43
CA GLU A 30 -3.43 -7.08 4.65
C GLU A 30 -3.85 -8.51 5.01
N ASP A 31 -4.96 -9.00 4.46
CA ASP A 31 -5.45 -10.37 4.67
C ASP A 31 -4.95 -11.34 3.59
N VAL A 32 -4.24 -10.86 2.56
CA VAL A 32 -3.71 -11.68 1.46
C VAL A 32 -2.28 -12.12 1.77
N ALA A 33 -2.03 -13.44 1.75
CA ALA A 33 -0.70 -14.00 1.96
C ALA A 33 0.12 -14.07 0.66
N SER A 34 -0.54 -14.45 -0.45
CA SER A 34 0.10 -14.50 -1.77
C SER A 34 -0.91 -14.49 -2.90
N ILE A 35 -0.45 -14.10 -4.08
CA ILE A 35 -1.19 -14.28 -5.33
C ILE A 35 -0.37 -15.10 -6.31
N GLN A 36 -1.01 -16.01 -7.03
CA GLN A 36 -0.37 -16.88 -8.01
C GLN A 36 -1.15 -16.88 -9.31
N ILE A 37 -0.45 -16.67 -10.42
CA ILE A 37 -1.02 -16.71 -11.76
C ILE A 37 -0.52 -17.95 -12.48
N ASN A 38 -1.43 -18.65 -13.15
CA ASN A 38 -1.16 -19.78 -14.01
C ASN A 38 -1.79 -19.54 -15.38
N ARG A 39 -1.03 -19.67 -16.48
CA ARG A 39 -1.60 -19.69 -17.85
C ARG A 39 -1.58 -21.09 -18.44
N THR A 40 -2.61 -21.41 -19.21
CA THR A 40 -2.69 -22.66 -19.97
C THR A 40 -1.63 -22.77 -21.08
N SER A 41 -1.19 -21.64 -21.63
CA SER A 41 -0.09 -21.56 -22.60
C SER A 41 1.31 -21.67 -21.98
N GLY A 42 1.40 -21.90 -20.67
CA GLY A 42 2.66 -22.02 -19.93
C GLY A 42 3.05 -20.72 -19.21
N GLY A 43 3.75 -20.91 -18.10
CA GLY A 43 4.19 -19.85 -17.20
C GLY A 43 3.34 -19.74 -15.94
N THR A 44 4.02 -19.75 -14.82
CA THR A 44 3.46 -19.54 -13.49
C THR A 44 4.31 -18.51 -12.77
N ARG A 45 3.68 -17.58 -12.05
CA ARG A 45 4.37 -16.64 -11.17
C ARG A 45 3.58 -16.50 -9.87
N THR A 46 4.30 -16.50 -8.76
CA THR A 46 3.76 -16.28 -7.43
C THR A 46 4.35 -14.99 -6.89
N PHE A 47 3.53 -14.15 -6.29
CA PHE A 47 3.90 -12.93 -5.58
C PHE A 47 3.50 -13.11 -4.11
N ASN A 48 4.44 -12.93 -3.18
CA ASN A 48 4.24 -13.14 -1.75
C ASN A 48 4.40 -11.83 -0.97
N GLU A 49 3.88 -11.78 0.25
CA GLU A 49 3.99 -10.60 1.12
C GLU A 49 5.41 -10.40 1.72
N ASN A 50 6.24 -11.44 1.71
CA ASN A 50 7.41 -11.56 2.59
C ASN A 50 8.54 -10.51 2.43
N ASP A 51 8.59 -9.76 1.33
CA ASP A 51 9.69 -8.83 1.02
C ASP A 51 9.26 -7.37 0.79
N GLY A 52 7.97 -7.05 0.94
CA GLY A 52 7.39 -5.71 0.69
C GLY A 52 7.39 -5.26 -0.79
N ILE A 53 8.12 -5.94 -1.67
CA ILE A 53 8.24 -5.61 -3.10
C ILE A 53 7.10 -6.27 -3.87
N GLU A 54 6.92 -7.58 -3.64
CA GLU A 54 5.82 -8.35 -4.23
C GLU A 54 4.47 -7.97 -3.60
N GLU A 55 4.48 -7.40 -2.38
CA GLU A 55 3.33 -6.82 -1.71
C GLU A 55 2.70 -5.68 -2.53
N PHE A 56 3.49 -4.87 -3.23
CA PHE A 56 2.97 -3.82 -4.11
C PHE A 56 2.08 -4.39 -5.22
N VAL A 57 2.49 -5.53 -5.79
CA VAL A 57 1.71 -6.23 -6.82
C VAL A 57 0.41 -6.78 -6.21
N ILE A 58 0.47 -7.34 -5.00
CA ILE A 58 -0.71 -7.81 -4.26
C ILE A 58 -1.68 -6.65 -4.04
N ARG A 59 -1.22 -5.53 -3.48
CA ARG A 59 -2.05 -4.35 -3.20
C ARG A 59 -2.70 -3.80 -4.47
N LYS A 60 -1.93 -3.68 -5.55
CA LYS A 60 -2.42 -3.23 -6.86
C LYS A 60 -3.52 -4.14 -7.42
N VAL A 61 -3.34 -5.45 -7.36
CA VAL A 61 -4.36 -6.42 -7.82
C VAL A 61 -5.62 -6.35 -6.96
N VAL A 62 -5.48 -6.27 -5.64
CA VAL A 62 -6.60 -6.11 -4.71
C VAL A 62 -7.35 -4.81 -4.97
N GLU A 63 -6.64 -3.71 -5.22
CA GLU A 63 -7.23 -2.41 -5.58
C GLU A 63 -8.08 -2.51 -6.86
N TRP A 64 -7.58 -3.17 -7.91
CA TRP A 64 -8.34 -3.38 -9.14
C TRP A 64 -9.58 -4.24 -8.97
N ILE A 65 -9.58 -5.18 -8.02
CA ILE A 65 -10.77 -5.96 -7.67
C ILE A 65 -11.78 -5.08 -6.93
N ASN A 66 -11.35 -4.42 -5.86
CA ASN A 66 -12.25 -3.64 -5.00
C ASN A 66 -12.83 -2.39 -5.69
N THR A 67 -12.14 -1.84 -6.69
CA THR A 67 -12.60 -0.68 -7.46
C THR A 67 -13.41 -1.06 -8.70
N SER A 68 -13.46 -2.35 -9.05
CA SER A 68 -14.23 -2.84 -10.18
C SER A 68 -15.74 -2.74 -9.96
N SER A 69 -16.49 -2.62 -11.05
CA SER A 69 -17.96 -2.55 -11.01
C SER A 69 -18.58 -3.90 -11.39
N PRO A 70 -19.63 -4.37 -10.68
CA PRO A 70 -20.30 -5.61 -11.05
C PRO A 70 -21.04 -5.48 -12.38
N VAL A 71 -21.00 -6.53 -13.19
CA VAL A 71 -21.74 -6.64 -14.46
C VAL A 71 -22.99 -7.46 -14.22
N LYS A 72 -24.16 -6.97 -14.66
CA LYS A 72 -25.47 -7.62 -14.44
C LYS A 72 -25.72 -8.87 -15.29
N GLU A 73 -24.89 -9.11 -16.29
CA GLU A 73 -25.04 -10.21 -17.24
C GLU A 73 -24.65 -11.56 -16.62
N ALA A 74 -25.19 -12.64 -17.20
CA ALA A 74 -24.98 -13.99 -16.70
C ALA A 74 -23.47 -14.30 -16.61
N THR A 75 -23.05 -14.82 -15.45
CA THR A 75 -21.68 -15.26 -15.18
C THR A 75 -21.46 -16.63 -15.78
N GLU A 76 -21.49 -16.74 -17.11
CA GLU A 76 -21.17 -18.00 -17.76
C GLU A 76 -19.65 -18.21 -17.78
N LEU A 77 -19.19 -19.16 -16.98
CA LEU A 77 -17.97 -19.89 -17.31
C LEU A 77 -18.31 -20.90 -18.39
N ASP A 78 -17.53 -20.91 -19.47
CA ASP A 78 -17.48 -22.08 -20.33
C ASP A 78 -16.79 -23.22 -19.56
N ASN A 79 -17.57 -24.04 -18.85
CA ASN A 79 -17.08 -25.22 -18.14
C ASN A 79 -16.37 -26.23 -19.05
N THR A 80 -16.38 -26.04 -20.38
CA THR A 80 -15.70 -26.91 -21.36
C THR A 80 -14.29 -26.44 -21.72
N LYS A 81 -13.88 -25.22 -21.34
CA LYS A 81 -12.54 -24.68 -21.63
C LYS A 81 -11.78 -24.34 -20.35
N THR A 82 -10.57 -24.86 -20.23
CA THR A 82 -9.61 -24.40 -19.22
C THR A 82 -9.36 -22.90 -19.42
N PRO A 83 -9.53 -22.06 -18.37
CA PRO A 83 -9.38 -20.62 -18.50
C PRO A 83 -7.97 -20.26 -18.97
N ILE A 84 -7.86 -19.29 -19.88
CA ILE A 84 -6.58 -18.88 -20.49
C ILE A 84 -5.57 -18.40 -19.45
N SER A 85 -6.07 -17.84 -18.35
CA SER A 85 -5.32 -17.47 -17.16
C SER A 85 -6.17 -17.70 -15.91
N LEU A 86 -5.52 -18.15 -14.85
CA LEU A 86 -6.10 -18.35 -13.53
C LEU A 86 -5.22 -17.66 -12.50
N LEU A 87 -5.76 -16.62 -11.86
CA LEU A 87 -5.20 -16.01 -10.67
C LEU A 87 -5.81 -16.66 -9.44
N LYS A 88 -4.96 -17.14 -8.53
CA LYS A 88 -5.33 -17.63 -7.19
C LYS A 88 -4.86 -16.60 -6.18
N ILE A 89 -5.76 -16.18 -5.31
CA ILE A 89 -5.48 -15.26 -4.20
C ILE A 89 -5.59 -16.10 -2.93
N LYS A 90 -4.46 -16.34 -2.27
CA LYS A 90 -4.41 -17.10 -1.02
C LYS A 90 -4.48 -16.12 0.14
N MET A 91 -5.53 -16.23 0.93
CA MET A 91 -5.72 -15.43 2.14
C MET A 91 -4.89 -16.03 3.30
N LYS A 92 -4.52 -15.19 4.28
CA LYS A 92 -3.79 -15.60 5.50
C LYS A 92 -4.57 -16.63 6.34
N ASN A 93 -5.90 -16.56 6.31
CA ASN A 93 -6.78 -17.52 6.97
C ASN A 93 -6.90 -18.87 6.23
N GLY A 94 -6.23 -19.04 5.09
CA GLY A 94 -6.24 -20.25 4.28
C GLY A 94 -7.32 -20.29 3.19
N ASN A 95 -8.28 -19.34 3.18
CA ASN A 95 -9.26 -19.23 2.11
C ASN A 95 -8.58 -18.89 0.78
N VAL A 96 -9.18 -19.34 -0.32
CA VAL A 96 -8.69 -19.07 -1.67
C VAL A 96 -9.79 -18.44 -2.50
N ALA A 97 -9.53 -17.26 -3.04
CA ALA A 97 -10.33 -16.67 -4.10
C ALA A 97 -9.65 -16.91 -5.45
N THR A 98 -10.42 -16.96 -6.53
CA THR A 98 -9.87 -17.10 -7.88
C THR A 98 -10.41 -16.04 -8.82
N VAL A 99 -9.58 -15.57 -9.74
CA VAL A 99 -9.97 -14.63 -10.79
C VAL A 99 -9.57 -15.19 -12.15
N VAL A 100 -10.50 -15.17 -13.09
CA VAL A 100 -10.30 -15.58 -14.48
C VAL A 100 -10.87 -14.53 -15.44
N PRO A 101 -10.40 -14.45 -16.70
CA PRO A 101 -11.07 -13.67 -17.73
C PRO A 101 -12.52 -14.14 -17.95
N ALA A 102 -13.44 -13.20 -18.17
CA ALA A 102 -14.82 -13.52 -18.52
C ALA A 102 -14.96 -13.84 -20.02
N TYR A 103 -16.02 -14.57 -20.37
CA TYR A 103 -16.37 -14.91 -21.74
C TYR A 103 -17.84 -14.61 -21.99
N ASP A 104 -18.13 -14.11 -23.19
CA ASP A 104 -19.48 -14.00 -23.70
C ASP A 104 -19.77 -15.20 -24.58
N CYS A 105 -20.76 -16.00 -24.17
CA CYS A 105 -21.10 -17.25 -24.83
C CYS A 105 -22.49 -17.16 -25.45
N HIS A 106 -22.60 -17.64 -26.70
CA HIS A 106 -23.86 -17.72 -27.44
C HIS A 106 -24.03 -19.12 -28.02
N VAL A 107 -25.27 -19.61 -28.01
CA VAL A 107 -25.61 -20.91 -28.60
C VAL A 107 -26.22 -20.69 -29.97
N GLN A 108 -25.60 -21.24 -31.00
CA GLN A 108 -26.11 -21.22 -32.37
C GLN A 108 -26.09 -22.64 -32.92
N ASN A 109 -27.23 -23.13 -33.41
CA ASN A 109 -27.37 -24.49 -33.97
C ASN A 109 -26.82 -25.60 -33.05
N GLN A 110 -27.18 -25.59 -31.77
CA GLN A 110 -26.70 -26.53 -30.74
C GLN A 110 -25.18 -26.47 -30.46
N THR A 111 -24.45 -25.54 -31.08
CA THR A 111 -23.01 -25.32 -30.85
C THR A 111 -22.83 -24.08 -29.99
N LYS A 112 -22.04 -24.18 -28.91
CA LYS A 112 -21.70 -23.07 -28.03
C LYS A 112 -20.45 -22.36 -28.55
N TYR A 113 -20.58 -21.06 -28.83
CA TYR A 113 -19.48 -20.19 -29.23
C TYR A 113 -19.19 -19.21 -28.09
N CYS A 114 -17.93 -19.10 -27.68
CA CYS A 114 -17.51 -18.19 -26.61
C CYS A 114 -16.35 -17.32 -27.07
N SER A 115 -16.45 -16.00 -26.86
CA SER A 115 -15.39 -15.01 -27.07
C SER A 115 -15.01 -14.39 -25.73
N LEU A 116 -13.78 -13.86 -25.62
CA LEU A 116 -13.39 -13.09 -24.44
C LEU A 116 -14.29 -11.85 -24.31
N ALA A 117 -14.74 -11.58 -23.09
CA ALA A 117 -15.42 -10.35 -22.76
C ALA A 117 -14.37 -9.30 -22.38
N ASP A 118 -14.02 -8.42 -23.32
CA ASP A 118 -12.91 -7.49 -23.15
C ASP A 118 -13.05 -6.61 -21.91
N GLY A 119 -12.07 -6.71 -21.01
CA GLY A 119 -12.03 -5.93 -19.77
C GLY A 119 -12.91 -6.49 -18.64
N ASP A 120 -13.51 -7.67 -18.81
CA ASP A 120 -14.32 -8.32 -17.78
C ASP A 120 -13.58 -9.51 -17.17
N VAL A 121 -13.70 -9.67 -15.86
CA VAL A 121 -13.16 -10.80 -15.11
C VAL A 121 -14.24 -11.45 -14.27
N ILE A 122 -14.07 -12.72 -13.93
CA ILE A 122 -14.92 -13.45 -12.98
C ILE A 122 -14.11 -13.68 -11.73
N LEU A 123 -14.58 -13.12 -10.61
CA LEU A 123 -14.09 -13.45 -9.28
C LEU A 123 -14.96 -14.57 -8.70
N ASP A 124 -14.34 -15.65 -8.26
CA ASP A 124 -14.95 -16.69 -7.45
C ASP A 124 -14.38 -16.61 -6.03
N GLN A 125 -15.24 -16.26 -5.08
CA GLN A 125 -14.90 -16.14 -3.66
C GLN A 125 -16.05 -16.69 -2.82
N ASN A 126 -15.76 -17.56 -1.85
CA ASN A 126 -16.77 -18.17 -0.97
C ASN A 126 -17.91 -18.86 -1.74
N ASN A 127 -17.59 -19.55 -2.84
CA ASN A 127 -18.55 -20.17 -3.78
C ASN A 127 -19.52 -19.18 -4.45
N GLN A 128 -19.25 -17.88 -4.38
CA GLN A 128 -19.98 -16.86 -5.12
C GLN A 128 -19.13 -16.39 -6.29
N LYS A 129 -19.71 -16.47 -7.48
CA LYS A 129 -19.10 -15.99 -8.72
C LYS A 129 -19.71 -14.65 -9.09
N ILE A 130 -18.85 -13.65 -9.28
CA ILE A 130 -19.23 -12.29 -9.59
C ILE A 130 -18.44 -11.86 -10.81
N ARG A 131 -19.14 -11.40 -11.84
CA ARG A 131 -18.54 -10.78 -13.03
C ARG A 131 -18.26 -9.32 -12.74
N LEU A 132 -17.03 -8.89 -12.96
CA LEU A 132 -16.49 -7.57 -12.63
C LEU A 132 -15.91 -6.90 -13.87
N LYS A 133 -16.21 -5.62 -14.07
CA LYS A 133 -15.56 -4.78 -15.09
C LYS A 133 -14.27 -4.20 -14.54
N SER A 134 -13.13 -4.72 -15.00
CA SER A 134 -11.79 -4.27 -14.62
C SER A 134 -10.80 -4.47 -15.78
N VAL A 135 -10.66 -3.44 -16.61
CA VAL A 135 -9.79 -3.46 -17.79
C VAL A 135 -8.35 -3.72 -17.39
N GLN A 136 -7.87 -3.06 -16.32
CA GLN A 136 -6.50 -3.20 -15.83
C GLN A 136 -6.21 -4.63 -15.39
N LEU A 137 -7.10 -5.23 -14.60
CA LEU A 137 -6.93 -6.60 -14.14
C LEU A 137 -7.02 -7.61 -15.29
N PHE A 138 -7.95 -7.41 -16.22
CA PHE A 138 -8.08 -8.23 -17.43
C PHE A 138 -6.79 -8.22 -18.26
N ASP A 139 -6.30 -7.04 -18.65
CA ASP A 139 -5.07 -6.90 -19.44
C ASP A 139 -3.87 -7.49 -18.69
N TRP A 140 -3.82 -7.24 -17.38
CA TRP A 140 -2.76 -7.77 -16.53
C TRP A 140 -2.75 -9.29 -16.47
N LEU A 141 -3.91 -9.95 -16.37
CA LEU A 141 -4.04 -11.41 -16.39
C LEU A 141 -3.59 -12.02 -17.72
N LEU A 142 -3.79 -11.32 -18.84
CA LEU A 142 -3.42 -11.80 -20.16
C LEU A 142 -1.92 -11.67 -20.43
N THR A 143 -1.32 -10.53 -20.08
CA THR A 143 0.08 -10.21 -20.47
C THR A 143 0.90 -9.48 -19.41
N GLY A 144 0.29 -8.66 -18.55
CA GLY A 144 1.00 -7.72 -17.68
C GLY A 144 1.86 -8.37 -16.59
N TRP A 145 1.41 -9.48 -16.00
CA TRP A 145 2.10 -10.11 -14.86
C TRP A 145 3.53 -10.57 -15.13
N LYS A 146 3.88 -10.84 -16.39
CA LYS A 146 5.25 -11.23 -16.77
C LYS A 146 6.24 -10.07 -16.63
N GLN A 147 5.75 -8.84 -16.76
CA GLN A 147 6.56 -7.63 -16.74
C GLN A 147 6.59 -6.95 -15.37
N GLU A 148 5.96 -7.54 -14.34
CA GLU A 148 6.06 -7.01 -12.98
C GLU A 148 7.52 -6.98 -12.55
N ASN A 149 7.95 -5.81 -12.08
CA ASN A 149 9.31 -5.60 -11.63
C ASN A 149 9.42 -6.18 -10.22
N THR A 150 10.16 -7.29 -10.07
CA THR A 150 10.49 -7.89 -8.76
C THR A 150 11.72 -7.28 -8.11
N LYS A 151 12.23 -6.18 -8.67
CA LYS A 151 13.26 -5.39 -8.03
C LYS A 151 12.56 -4.28 -7.26
N PRO A 152 12.99 -3.98 -6.01
CA PRO A 152 12.49 -2.80 -5.33
C PRO A 152 12.70 -1.60 -6.25
N PRO A 153 11.75 -0.65 -6.33
CA PRO A 153 11.97 0.55 -7.12
C PRO A 153 13.15 1.31 -6.50
N GLN A 154 14.33 1.14 -7.08
CA GLN A 154 15.54 1.84 -6.68
C GLN A 154 15.40 3.30 -7.09
N ASP A 155 15.85 4.21 -6.23
CA ASP A 155 15.96 5.63 -6.56
C ASP A 155 14.63 6.30 -6.96
N THR A 156 13.53 5.95 -6.29
CA THR A 156 12.29 6.74 -6.41
C THR A 156 12.50 8.17 -5.89
N LYS A 157 11.70 9.13 -6.38
CA LYS A 157 11.77 10.52 -5.89
C LYS A 157 11.48 10.59 -4.39
N GLU A 158 10.55 9.76 -3.93
CA GLU A 158 10.17 9.64 -2.54
C GLU A 158 11.34 9.15 -1.68
N MET A 159 12.08 8.14 -2.14
CA MET A 159 13.30 7.67 -1.45
C MET A 159 14.39 8.74 -1.43
N MET A 160 14.65 9.41 -2.56
CA MET A 160 15.63 10.50 -2.59
C MET A 160 15.25 11.64 -1.62
N VAL A 161 13.97 12.00 -1.56
CA VAL A 161 13.47 13.03 -0.62
C VAL A 161 13.62 12.56 0.83
N HIS A 162 13.37 11.28 1.11
CA HIS A 162 13.62 10.69 2.43
C HIS A 162 15.11 10.81 2.80
N ASP A 163 16.02 10.39 1.91
CA ASP A 163 17.45 10.43 2.17
C ASP A 163 17.95 11.86 2.41
N ILE A 164 17.48 12.80 1.58
CA ILE A 164 17.74 14.23 1.76
C ILE A 164 17.24 14.71 3.13
N LEU A 165 16.03 14.31 3.55
CA LEU A 165 15.48 14.67 4.85
C LEU A 165 16.33 14.12 5.99
N MET A 166 16.80 12.88 5.91
CA MET A 166 17.67 12.30 6.94
C MET A 166 19.00 13.05 7.05
N LEU A 167 19.57 13.49 5.93
CA LEU A 167 20.77 14.35 5.94
C LEU A 167 20.51 15.69 6.63
N PHE A 168 19.33 16.29 6.44
CA PHE A 168 18.97 17.55 7.11
C PHE A 168 18.67 17.39 8.60
N LEU A 169 18.06 16.28 9.01
CA LEU A 169 17.73 16.01 10.41
C LEU A 169 18.91 15.47 11.22
N GLY A 170 19.91 14.88 10.56
CA GLY A 170 21.08 14.24 11.17
C GLY A 170 21.71 15.05 12.31
N PRO A 171 22.06 16.34 12.12
CA PRO A 171 22.67 17.14 13.20
C PRO A 171 21.81 17.27 14.46
N GLU A 172 20.48 17.36 14.32
CA GLU A 172 19.58 17.47 15.47
C GLU A 172 19.34 16.11 16.15
N ILE A 173 19.36 15.02 15.37
CA ILE A 173 19.31 13.65 15.89
C ILE A 173 20.59 13.34 16.68
N ASP A 174 21.76 13.60 16.10
CA ASP A 174 23.06 13.39 16.76
C ASP A 174 23.16 14.20 18.05
N LYS A 175 22.68 15.44 18.04
CA LYS A 175 22.62 16.28 19.25
C LYS A 175 21.70 15.68 20.31
N ALA A 176 20.51 15.21 19.92
CA ALA A 176 19.56 14.61 20.85
C ALA A 176 20.10 13.32 21.48
N VAL A 177 20.68 12.44 20.66
CA VAL A 177 21.32 11.19 21.09
C VAL A 177 22.52 11.47 21.98
N SER A 178 23.40 12.38 21.57
CA SER A 178 24.58 12.73 22.36
C SER A 178 24.19 13.26 23.73
N ASN A 179 23.21 14.15 23.81
CA ASN A 179 22.72 14.68 25.08
C ASN A 179 22.21 13.56 25.98
N TYR A 180 21.35 12.66 25.48
CA TYR A 180 20.81 11.56 26.27
C TYR A 180 21.89 10.58 26.73
N TYR A 181 22.69 10.04 25.81
CA TYR A 181 23.68 9.02 26.15
C TYR A 181 24.91 9.58 26.86
N SER A 182 25.13 10.90 26.88
CA SER A 182 26.23 11.49 27.64
C SER A 182 26.13 11.23 29.14
N GLU A 183 24.95 10.92 29.68
CA GLU A 183 24.78 10.56 31.09
C GLU A 183 25.24 9.11 31.37
N TYR A 184 25.12 8.23 30.38
CA TYR A 184 25.29 6.78 30.55
C TYR A 184 26.57 6.22 29.93
N LEU A 185 27.09 6.88 28.89
CA LEU A 185 28.24 6.41 28.11
C LEU A 185 29.34 7.49 28.07
N THR A 186 30.59 7.04 28.06
CA THR A 186 31.77 7.90 27.86
C THR A 186 31.99 8.23 26.38
N TYR A 187 31.40 7.45 25.48
CA TYR A 187 31.39 7.69 24.04
C TYR A 187 29.97 8.03 23.58
N SER A 188 29.85 9.08 22.77
CA SER A 188 28.58 9.42 22.14
C SER A 188 28.27 8.42 21.03
N PRO A 189 27.11 7.75 21.05
CA PRO A 189 26.65 6.96 19.93
C PRO A 189 26.39 7.82 18.69
N LEU A 190 26.44 7.17 17.53
CA LEU A 190 26.11 7.74 16.22
C LEU A 190 24.83 7.09 15.67
N VAL A 191 24.10 7.80 14.82
CA VAL A 191 22.95 7.27 14.10
C VAL A 191 23.20 7.41 12.60
N TYR A 192 23.21 6.29 11.89
CA TYR A 192 23.33 6.35 10.42
C TYR A 192 21.96 6.60 9.78
N PRO A 193 21.89 7.30 8.63
CA PRO A 193 20.62 7.60 7.96
C PRO A 193 19.73 6.38 7.69
N TYR A 194 20.33 5.23 7.37
CA TYR A 194 19.62 3.97 7.12
C TYR A 194 19.14 3.25 8.39
N GLN A 195 19.41 3.79 9.59
CA GLN A 195 18.94 3.29 10.88
C GLN A 195 17.83 4.16 11.48
N ILE A 196 17.25 5.02 10.66
CA ILE A 196 16.17 5.93 11.03
C ILE A 196 14.90 5.48 10.32
N GLU A 197 13.84 5.28 11.09
CA GLU A 197 12.52 4.95 10.57
C GLU A 197 11.55 6.09 10.88
N ILE A 198 10.79 6.54 9.88
CA ILE A 198 9.73 7.53 10.08
C ILE A 198 8.48 6.79 10.56
N VAL A 199 8.11 7.00 11.82
CA VAL A 199 6.93 6.39 12.44
C VAL A 199 5.66 7.17 12.11
N ASN A 200 5.75 8.51 12.11
CA ASN A 200 4.61 9.38 11.86
C ASN A 200 5.04 10.74 11.31
N VAL A 201 4.21 11.32 10.44
CA VAL A 201 4.37 12.70 9.95
C VAL A 201 3.01 13.38 9.96
N GLU A 202 2.92 14.49 10.68
CA GLU A 202 1.72 15.30 10.79
C GLU A 202 1.99 16.72 10.37
N ARG A 203 1.04 17.32 9.64
CA ARG A 203 1.05 18.74 9.32
C ARG A 203 0.24 19.50 10.37
N ILE A 204 0.88 20.42 11.07
CA ILE A 204 0.26 21.24 12.12
C ILE A 204 -0.45 22.42 11.46
N GLY A 205 -1.71 22.67 11.82
CA GLY A 205 -2.47 23.83 11.34
C GLY A 205 -3.17 23.66 9.98
N GLY A 206 -3.19 22.45 9.41
CA GLY A 206 -4.01 22.13 8.24
C GLY A 206 -3.34 22.32 6.88
N PHE A 207 -4.11 22.24 5.80
CA PHE A 207 -3.58 22.15 4.44
C PHE A 207 -2.67 23.34 4.07
N ARG A 208 -1.46 23.02 3.55
CA ARG A 208 -0.41 23.95 3.10
C ARG A 208 0.25 24.84 4.17
N THR A 209 0.13 24.54 5.46
CA THR A 209 1.04 25.12 6.46
C THR A 209 2.45 24.56 6.31
N PHE A 210 3.47 25.31 6.71
CA PHE A 210 4.86 24.85 6.72
C PHE A 210 5.31 24.48 8.13
N ASP A 211 4.41 23.88 8.89
CA ASP A 211 4.62 23.45 10.27
C ASP A 211 4.32 21.96 10.35
N PHE A 212 5.29 21.17 10.77
CA PHE A 212 5.24 19.71 10.75
C PHE A 212 5.71 19.13 12.06
N SER A 213 5.04 18.07 12.51
CA SER A 213 5.58 17.16 13.52
C SER A 213 6.02 15.87 12.84
N ILE A 214 7.25 15.46 13.08
CA ILE A 214 7.79 14.17 12.62
C ILE A 214 8.21 13.34 13.83
N THR A 215 7.83 12.07 13.83
CA THR A 215 8.27 11.10 14.84
C THR A 215 9.13 10.04 14.16
N LEU A 216 10.32 9.85 14.72
CA LEU A 216 11.36 8.96 14.23
C LEU A 216 11.63 7.88 15.27
N GLU A 217 11.87 6.65 14.83
CA GLU A 217 12.56 5.63 15.60
C GLU A 217 13.98 5.49 15.09
N ILE A 218 14.93 5.40 16.02
CA ILE A 218 16.35 5.31 15.69
C ILE A 218 17.01 4.18 16.46
N THR A 219 18.10 3.67 15.88
CA THR A 219 18.96 2.68 16.52
C THR A 219 20.38 3.23 16.61
N PRO A 220 20.74 3.97 17.67
CA PRO A 220 22.10 4.46 17.86
C PRO A 220 23.11 3.32 18.02
N VAL A 221 24.32 3.55 17.53
CA VAL A 221 25.41 2.59 17.54
C VAL A 221 26.74 3.19 17.99
N VAL A 222 27.62 2.33 18.51
CA VAL A 222 29.03 2.62 18.78
C VAL A 222 29.94 1.66 18.00
N GLY A 223 31.16 2.09 17.71
CA GLY A 223 32.16 1.23 17.08
C GLY A 223 31.72 0.65 15.72
N PRO A 224 31.91 -0.67 15.46
CA PRO A 224 31.55 -1.31 14.20
C PRO A 224 30.04 -1.60 14.12
N HIS A 225 29.21 -0.58 14.31
CA HIS A 225 27.74 -0.68 14.29
C HIS A 225 27.12 -1.53 15.41
N ILE A 226 27.67 -1.47 16.62
CA ILE A 226 27.11 -2.16 17.79
C ILE A 226 26.00 -1.28 18.36
N SER A 227 24.78 -1.77 18.34
CA SER A 227 23.64 -1.02 18.88
C SER A 227 23.74 -0.88 20.40
N VAL A 228 23.43 0.33 20.88
CA VAL A 228 23.34 0.63 22.33
C VAL A 228 21.90 0.67 22.83
N GLY A 229 20.94 0.80 21.91
CA GLY A 229 19.53 0.87 22.25
C GLY A 229 18.66 1.25 21.06
N LYS A 230 17.38 1.47 21.36
CA LYS A 230 16.36 1.96 20.45
C LYS A 230 15.66 3.15 21.09
N ASP A 231 15.52 4.24 20.34
CA ASP A 231 14.94 5.49 20.82
C ASP A 231 13.87 6.00 19.87
N ARG A 232 12.94 6.80 20.39
CA ARG A 232 11.93 7.52 19.63
C ARG A 232 12.05 9.02 19.86
N LEU A 233 12.15 9.77 18.77
CA LEU A 233 12.33 11.21 18.77
C LEU A 233 11.16 11.86 18.06
N THR A 234 10.59 12.90 18.66
CA THR A 234 9.60 13.75 18.00
C THR A 234 10.20 15.13 17.78
N PHE A 235 10.24 15.57 16.54
CA PHE A 235 10.66 16.91 16.14
C PHE A 235 9.47 17.73 15.64
N GLU A 236 9.54 19.04 15.86
CA GLU A 236 8.73 20.05 15.18
C GLU A 236 9.63 20.76 14.16
N ILE A 237 9.15 20.90 12.93
CA ILE A 237 9.86 21.54 11.81
C ILE A 237 8.99 22.67 11.30
N ALA A 238 9.42 23.91 11.55
CA ALA A 238 8.66 25.10 11.20
C ALA A 238 9.57 26.32 10.99
N PRO A 239 9.23 27.25 10.06
CA PRO A 239 9.98 28.48 9.85
C PRO A 239 9.88 29.47 11.01
N THR A 240 8.97 29.23 11.95
CA THR A 240 8.74 30.04 13.16
C THR A 240 9.67 29.68 14.32
N ILE A 241 10.37 28.55 14.25
CA ILE A 241 11.39 28.17 15.22
C ILE A 241 12.65 29.00 14.92
N ILE A 242 13.31 29.59 15.93
CA ILE A 242 14.50 30.45 15.78
C ILE A 242 15.49 30.09 16.91
N PRO A 243 16.81 30.01 16.67
CA PRO A 243 17.55 30.33 15.43
C PRO A 243 17.57 29.25 14.35
N GLY A 244 17.02 28.06 14.62
CA GLY A 244 16.96 26.95 13.66
C GLY A 244 15.67 26.90 12.84
N GLN A 245 15.28 25.72 12.38
CA GLN A 245 13.94 25.43 11.85
C GLN A 245 13.39 24.10 12.39
N ILE A 246 14.14 23.45 13.26
CA ILE A 246 13.88 22.13 13.81
C ILE A 246 14.02 22.24 15.32
N LYS A 247 13.07 21.65 16.06
CA LYS A 247 13.09 21.61 17.51
C LYS A 247 12.73 20.21 17.98
N LEU A 248 13.59 19.62 18.82
CA LEU A 248 13.24 18.40 19.55
C LEU A 248 12.10 18.72 20.52
N LYS A 249 10.99 18.00 20.38
CA LYS A 249 9.82 18.08 21.26
C LYS A 249 9.82 17.00 22.31
N LYS A 250 10.29 15.80 21.95
CA LYS A 250 10.28 14.63 22.82
C LYS A 250 11.41 13.68 22.44
N PHE A 251 12.04 13.11 23.47
CA PHE A 251 12.97 11.98 23.35
C PHE A 251 12.47 10.88 24.29
N GLU A 252 12.30 9.68 23.78
CA GLU A 252 11.84 8.51 24.52
C GLU A 252 12.81 7.36 24.28
N HIS A 253 13.45 6.87 25.34
CA HIS A 253 14.21 5.64 25.26
C HIS A 253 13.26 4.44 25.30
N LEU A 254 13.36 3.55 24.32
CA LEU A 254 12.48 2.39 24.19
C LEU A 254 13.16 1.12 24.72
N GLU A 255 14.41 0.90 24.32
CA GLU A 255 15.11 -0.36 24.58
C GLU A 255 16.60 -0.10 24.82
N THR A 256 17.18 -0.78 25.81
CA THR A 256 18.63 -0.82 26.03
C THR A 256 19.19 -2.11 25.46
N HIS A 257 20.25 -2.03 24.66
CA HIS A 257 20.93 -3.21 24.13
C HIS A 257 22.23 -3.48 24.89
N GLU A 258 22.43 -4.74 25.28
CA GLU A 258 23.63 -5.14 26.02
C GLU A 258 24.88 -5.00 25.15
N LEU A 259 25.88 -4.29 25.70
CA LEU A 259 27.17 -4.17 25.04
C LEU A 259 28.02 -5.43 25.24
N PRO A 260 28.72 -5.90 24.19
CA PRO A 260 29.61 -7.04 24.31
C PRO A 260 30.75 -6.71 25.29
N PRO A 261 31.39 -7.72 25.91
CA PRO A 261 32.35 -7.52 27.00
C PRO A 261 33.48 -6.52 26.69
N HIS A 262 33.95 -6.49 25.43
CA HIS A 262 35.02 -5.59 25.00
C HIS A 262 34.58 -4.12 24.84
N TRP A 263 33.28 -3.82 24.87
CA TRP A 263 32.71 -2.46 24.82
C TRP A 263 32.11 -1.98 26.13
N GLN A 264 32.03 -2.83 27.17
CA GLN A 264 31.46 -2.42 28.46
C GLN A 264 32.25 -1.30 29.15
N HIS A 265 33.53 -1.12 28.79
CA HIS A 265 34.38 -0.04 29.31
C HIS A 265 33.86 1.37 29.01
N ILE A 266 32.91 1.52 28.09
CA ILE A 266 32.32 2.83 27.77
C ILE A 266 31.16 3.20 28.70
N ILE A 267 30.61 2.25 29.46
CA ILE A 267 29.49 2.49 30.36
C ILE A 267 30.00 3.29 31.57
N LYS A 268 29.28 4.34 31.93
CA LYS A 268 29.57 5.15 33.12
C LYS A 268 29.06 4.43 34.37
N HIS A 269 29.88 4.48 35.42
CA HIS A 269 29.58 3.97 36.75
C HIS A 269 29.24 5.11 37.71
#